data_AF-A0A519T2M6-F1
#
_entry.id   AF-A0A519T2M6-F1
#
_cell.length_a   1.000
_cell.length_b   1.000
_cell.length_c   1.000
_cell.angle_alpha   90.00
_cell.angle_beta   90.00
_cell.angle_gamma   90.00
#
_symmetry.space_group_name_H-M   'P 1'
#
loop_
_entity.id
_entity.type
_entity.pdbx_description
1 polymer ?
#
loop_
_entity_poly.entity_id
_entity_poly.type
_entity_poly.pdbx_seq_one_letter_code
_entity_poly.pdbx_strand_id
1 'polypeptide(L)'
;MPDRVTLFVDVILPLPLPKLYTYRVPYELNDNVVIGGRVIVQFGPKRTLSCIVAAVHETPPKEYQAKYILEFIDDAPVVTQPQLKLFRWMADYYLCTLGEVINAALPAALKLSSESRIQLHPAYVAEGSAYPLDAQEQRIVDALGSEDGKALTFTEVGDLLGIASFHKVIKSLMQKDIIFLFEQLADKYTPKVVKKVRLAHRYVSEAAIEQLFAEFASKAKQIDVLLKFLQLVPVHRDEHLNQVGLEKASLTSSPHLSPSAVNTLIKNGVLEQFDQIVSRFPLDENPVAQLQFQLSEAQTQARDEVMTLFQDKNIVLLHGVTGSGKTEIYIDLIRQALDGGGQVLYLLPEIALTAQIVTRLLRVFGARLGVYHSKFSDNERAEIWNGVLSGRFQVVVGVRSAVFLPFDNLALIIVDEEHESSYKQYDPAPRY
;
A
#
# COMPACT_ATOMS: atom_id res chain seq x y z
N MET A 1 -9.52 22.57 -40.99
CA MET A 1 -9.70 21.82 -39.72
C MET A 1 -8.65 20.72 -39.75
N PRO A 2 -7.81 20.55 -38.73
CA PRO A 2 -6.93 19.39 -38.70
C PRO A 2 -7.78 18.13 -38.83
N ASP A 3 -7.31 17.15 -39.62
CA ASP A 3 -8.04 15.91 -39.86
C ASP A 3 -8.39 15.26 -38.53
N ARG A 4 -9.68 14.99 -38.32
CA ARG A 4 -10.18 14.39 -37.08
C ARG A 4 -9.78 12.92 -37.04
N VAL A 5 -8.70 12.62 -36.32
CA VAL A 5 -8.27 11.25 -36.06
C VAL A 5 -9.28 10.58 -35.12
N THR A 6 -9.82 9.43 -35.54
CA THR A 6 -10.65 8.59 -34.68
C THR A 6 -9.78 7.54 -34.04
N LEU A 7 -9.62 7.60 -32.71
CA LEU A 7 -8.85 6.64 -31.96
C LEU A 7 -9.72 5.50 -31.42
N PHE A 8 -9.09 4.32 -31.35
CA PHE A 8 -9.58 3.12 -30.73
C PHE A 8 -8.52 2.60 -29.76
N VAL A 9 -8.98 1.93 -28.71
CA VAL A 9 -8.12 1.29 -27.72
C VAL A 9 -8.50 -0.17 -27.57
N ASP A 10 -7.49 -1.04 -27.57
CA ASP A 10 -7.64 -2.42 -27.15
C ASP A 10 -7.47 -2.49 -25.64
N VAL A 11 -8.45 -3.06 -24.96
CA VAL A 11 -8.46 -3.17 -23.50
C VAL A 11 -8.40 -4.62 -23.05
N ILE A 12 -7.68 -4.83 -21.95
CA ILE A 12 -7.62 -6.10 -21.24
C ILE A 12 -8.68 -6.06 -20.16
N LEU A 13 -9.72 -6.87 -20.32
CA LEU A 13 -10.75 -7.04 -19.31
C LEU A 13 -10.24 -8.03 -18.25
N PRO A 14 -10.52 -7.82 -16.94
CA PRO A 14 -10.20 -8.76 -15.89
C PRO A 14 -11.17 -9.96 -15.89
N LEU A 15 -11.29 -10.62 -17.04
CA LEU A 15 -12.19 -11.75 -17.31
C LEU A 15 -11.43 -12.81 -18.12
N PRO A 16 -11.80 -14.11 -18.02
CA PRO A 16 -11.15 -15.19 -18.76
C PRO A 16 -11.57 -15.18 -20.24
N LEU A 17 -11.14 -14.16 -20.99
CA LEU A 17 -11.49 -13.95 -22.40
C LEU A 17 -10.25 -14.12 -23.30
N PRO A 18 -10.37 -14.88 -24.41
CA PRO A 18 -9.22 -15.24 -25.24
C PRO A 18 -8.70 -14.08 -26.13
N LYS A 19 -9.47 -13.00 -26.28
CA LYS A 19 -9.13 -11.84 -27.12
C LYS A 19 -9.30 -10.55 -26.32
N LEU A 20 -8.57 -9.53 -26.74
CA LEU A 20 -8.80 -8.15 -26.31
C LEU A 20 -10.08 -7.61 -26.95
N TYR A 21 -10.64 -6.56 -26.34
CA TYR A 21 -11.80 -5.86 -26.88
C TYR A 21 -11.43 -4.43 -27.22
N THR A 22 -11.91 -3.98 -28.37
CA THR A 22 -11.64 -2.68 -28.95
C THR A 22 -12.79 -1.74 -28.65
N TYR A 23 -12.47 -0.58 -28.09
CA TYR A 23 -13.40 0.49 -27.79
C TYR A 23 -13.01 1.77 -28.52
N ARG A 24 -14.00 2.59 -28.86
CA ARG A 24 -13.79 3.89 -29.50
C ARG A 24 -13.50 4.95 -28.43
N VAL A 25 -12.52 5.80 -28.66
CA VAL A 25 -12.21 6.93 -27.79
C VAL A 25 -13.09 8.11 -28.18
N PRO A 26 -13.87 8.71 -27.25
CA PRO A 26 -14.51 10.00 -27.48
C PRO A 26 -13.46 11.05 -27.83
N TYR A 27 -13.75 11.94 -28.76
CA TYR A 27 -12.77 12.90 -29.29
C TYR A 27 -12.15 13.76 -28.19
N GLU A 28 -12.97 14.13 -27.21
CA GLU A 28 -12.60 14.95 -26.05
C GLU A 28 -11.61 14.24 -25.11
N LEU A 29 -11.51 12.91 -25.20
CA LEU A 29 -10.65 12.06 -24.37
C LEU A 29 -9.41 11.56 -25.11
N ASN A 30 -9.16 11.99 -26.34
CA ASN A 30 -8.02 11.53 -27.14
C ASN A 30 -6.68 11.79 -26.42
N ASP A 31 -6.54 12.93 -25.73
CA ASP A 31 -5.32 13.30 -25.01
C ASP A 31 -5.16 12.57 -23.66
N ASN A 32 -6.19 11.86 -23.19
CA ASN A 32 -6.17 11.10 -21.94
C ASN A 32 -5.75 9.63 -22.13
N VAL A 33 -5.47 9.20 -23.35
CA VAL A 33 -5.17 7.80 -23.63
C VAL A 33 -3.78 7.45 -23.13
N VAL A 34 -3.70 6.54 -22.16
CA VAL A 34 -2.45 6.05 -21.58
C VAL A 34 -2.38 4.52 -21.68
N ILE A 35 -1.43 3.98 -22.46
CA ILE A 35 -1.19 2.52 -22.48
C ILE A 35 -0.72 2.09 -21.09
N GLY A 36 -1.32 1.03 -20.55
CA GLY A 36 -1.09 0.57 -19.18
C GLY A 36 -1.91 1.32 -18.13
N GLY A 37 -2.63 2.38 -18.51
CA GLY A 37 -3.58 3.08 -17.65
C GLY A 37 -4.92 2.35 -17.56
N ARG A 38 -5.68 2.66 -16.51
CA ARG A 38 -7.04 2.12 -16.34
C ARG A 38 -8.07 2.93 -17.10
N VAL A 39 -9.05 2.22 -17.63
CA VAL A 39 -10.17 2.77 -18.36
C VAL A 39 -11.47 2.07 -17.95
N ILE A 40 -12.54 2.85 -17.82
CA ILE A 40 -13.87 2.36 -17.52
C ILE A 40 -14.62 2.11 -18.82
N VAL A 41 -15.13 0.88 -18.98
CA VAL A 41 -15.89 0.47 -20.15
C VAL A 41 -17.18 -0.24 -19.78
N GLN A 42 -18.18 -0.12 -20.65
CA GLN A 42 -19.37 -0.96 -20.58
C GLN A 42 -19.11 -2.29 -21.31
N PHE A 43 -19.32 -3.40 -20.62
CA PHE A 43 -19.26 -4.75 -21.18
C PHE A 43 -20.64 -5.42 -21.11
N GLY A 44 -21.17 -5.80 -22.27
CA GLY A 44 -22.56 -6.28 -22.37
C GLY A 44 -23.60 -5.17 -22.12
N PRO A 45 -24.82 -5.50 -21.64
CA PRO A 45 -25.93 -4.56 -21.57
C PRO A 45 -25.89 -3.61 -20.36
N LYS A 46 -25.32 -4.02 -19.22
CA LYS A 46 -25.36 -3.21 -17.98
C LYS A 46 -24.09 -3.21 -17.14
N ARG A 47 -23.08 -4.05 -17.46
CA ARG A 47 -21.91 -4.20 -16.60
C ARG A 47 -20.85 -3.17 -16.96
N THR A 48 -20.32 -2.48 -15.96
CA THR A 48 -19.20 -1.54 -16.10
C THR A 48 -17.96 -2.16 -15.44
N LEU A 49 -16.82 -2.09 -16.11
CA LEU A 49 -15.57 -2.70 -15.67
C LEU A 49 -14.40 -1.74 -15.81
N SER A 50 -13.49 -1.75 -14.82
CA SER A 50 -12.14 -1.21 -14.96
C SER A 50 -11.27 -2.19 -15.75
N CYS A 51 -10.66 -1.69 -16.80
CA CYS A 51 -9.82 -2.45 -17.73
C CYS A 51 -8.47 -1.75 -17.91
N ILE A 52 -7.46 -2.47 -18.43
CA ILE A 52 -6.15 -1.88 -18.76
C ILE A 52 -6.04 -1.65 -20.26
N VAL A 53 -5.60 -0.45 -20.67
CA VAL A 53 -5.33 -0.15 -22.08
C VAL A 53 -4.08 -0.90 -22.53
N ALA A 54 -4.20 -1.81 -23.49
CA ALA A 54 -3.09 -2.58 -24.04
C ALA A 54 -2.44 -1.93 -25.27
N ALA A 55 -3.25 -1.29 -26.11
CA ALA A 55 -2.81 -0.67 -27.36
C ALA A 55 -3.78 0.45 -27.78
N VAL A 56 -3.28 1.35 -28.63
CA VAL A 56 -4.03 2.46 -29.24
C VAL A 56 -3.82 2.41 -30.75
N HIS A 57 -4.88 2.60 -31.53
CA HIS A 57 -4.83 2.54 -33.00
C HIS A 57 -6.02 3.27 -33.63
N GLU A 58 -6.06 3.36 -34.96
CA GLU A 58 -7.12 4.05 -35.73
C GLU A 58 -8.10 3.08 -36.42
N THR A 59 -7.84 1.77 -36.34
CA THR A 59 -8.65 0.76 -37.04
C THR A 59 -9.84 0.29 -36.20
N PRO A 60 -11.10 0.36 -36.70
CA PRO A 60 -12.25 -0.20 -35.98
C PRO A 60 -12.24 -1.75 -36.00
N PRO A 61 -12.88 -2.41 -35.01
CA PRO A 61 -13.06 -3.86 -35.03
C PRO A 61 -13.99 -4.29 -36.18
N LYS A 62 -13.71 -5.47 -36.76
CA LYS A 62 -14.48 -6.01 -37.90
C LYS A 62 -15.75 -6.78 -37.47
N GLU A 63 -15.70 -7.43 -36.31
CA GLU A 63 -16.73 -8.37 -35.86
C GLU A 63 -17.92 -7.69 -35.14
N TYR A 64 -17.77 -6.45 -34.71
CA TYR A 64 -18.79 -5.70 -33.96
C TYR A 64 -18.58 -4.18 -34.06
N GLN A 65 -19.58 -3.42 -33.64
CA GLN A 65 -19.45 -1.97 -33.50
C GLN A 65 -18.83 -1.62 -32.14
N ALA A 66 -17.67 -0.94 -32.16
CA ALA A 66 -17.00 -0.50 -30.93
C ALA A 66 -17.88 0.49 -30.15
N LYS A 67 -18.13 0.17 -28.87
CA LYS A 67 -18.73 1.11 -27.91
C LYS A 67 -17.71 2.19 -27.54
N TYR A 68 -18.19 3.32 -27.02
CA TYR A 68 -17.32 4.37 -26.50
C TYR A 68 -16.71 3.99 -25.14
N ILE A 69 -15.48 4.44 -24.92
CA ILE A 69 -14.89 4.53 -23.59
C ILE A 69 -15.72 5.47 -22.72
N LEU A 70 -15.96 5.10 -21.46
CA LEU A 70 -16.70 5.92 -20.51
C LEU A 70 -15.77 6.92 -19.82
N GLU A 71 -14.60 6.49 -19.36
CA GLU A 71 -13.68 7.33 -18.58
C GLU A 71 -12.25 6.76 -18.58
N PHE A 72 -11.23 7.62 -18.65
CA PHE A 72 -9.84 7.28 -18.34
C PHE A 72 -9.51 7.71 -16.90
N ILE A 73 -8.97 6.79 -16.11
CA ILE A 73 -8.76 7.00 -14.66
C ILE A 73 -7.35 7.55 -14.38
N ASP A 74 -6.37 7.12 -15.17
CA ASP A 74 -4.96 7.36 -14.89
C ASP A 74 -4.30 8.25 -15.95
N ASP A 75 -3.54 9.23 -15.47
CA ASP A 75 -2.73 10.12 -16.33
C ASP A 75 -1.31 9.56 -16.57
N ALA A 76 -0.99 8.40 -15.99
CA ALA A 76 0.26 7.66 -16.12
C ALA A 76 -0.01 6.13 -16.04
N PRO A 77 0.84 5.27 -16.61
CA PRO A 77 0.63 3.82 -16.60
C PRO A 77 0.65 3.27 -15.17
N VAL A 78 -0.40 2.51 -14.81
CA VAL A 78 -0.40 1.69 -13.57
C VAL A 78 0.14 0.30 -13.80
N VAL A 79 0.13 -0.17 -15.06
CA VAL A 79 0.82 -1.36 -15.55
C VAL A 79 1.85 -0.91 -16.57
N THR A 80 3.13 -1.13 -16.29
CA THR A 80 4.24 -0.68 -17.14
C THR A 80 4.37 -1.54 -18.40
N GLN A 81 5.10 -1.03 -19.39
CA GLN A 81 5.37 -1.79 -20.62
C GLN A 81 6.11 -3.12 -20.36
N PRO A 82 7.13 -3.19 -19.49
CA PRO A 82 7.72 -4.47 -19.07
C PRO A 82 6.70 -5.45 -18.49
N GLN A 83 5.78 -4.99 -17.64
CA GLN A 83 4.71 -5.84 -17.11
C GLN A 83 3.77 -6.33 -18.20
N LEU A 84 3.33 -5.48 -19.13
CA LEU A 84 2.49 -5.91 -20.25
C LEU A 84 3.17 -6.99 -21.10
N LYS A 85 4.50 -6.90 -21.30
CA LYS A 85 5.28 -7.95 -21.97
C LYS A 85 5.30 -9.25 -21.15
N LEU A 86 5.59 -9.16 -19.85
CA LEU A 86 5.57 -10.29 -18.94
C LEU A 86 4.20 -10.97 -18.93
N PHE A 87 3.11 -10.20 -18.82
CA PHE A 87 1.76 -10.74 -18.72
C PHE A 87 1.34 -11.47 -20.00
N ARG A 88 1.72 -10.95 -21.17
CA ARG A 88 1.52 -11.66 -22.46
C ARG A 88 2.32 -12.95 -22.50
N TRP A 89 3.60 -12.92 -22.14
CA TRP A 89 4.42 -14.12 -22.06
C TRP A 89 3.82 -15.16 -21.09
N MET A 90 3.32 -14.73 -19.92
CA MET A 90 2.68 -15.62 -18.96
C MET A 90 1.38 -16.22 -19.50
N ALA A 91 0.54 -15.41 -20.14
CA ALA A 91 -0.70 -15.88 -20.75
C ALA A 91 -0.40 -16.97 -21.80
N ASP A 92 0.57 -16.70 -22.67
CA ASP A 92 1.00 -17.62 -23.74
C ASP A 92 1.64 -18.90 -23.16
N TYR A 93 2.60 -18.76 -22.24
CA TYR A 93 3.36 -19.88 -21.68
C TYR A 93 2.52 -20.79 -20.79
N TYR A 94 1.65 -20.21 -19.94
CA TYR A 94 0.80 -20.95 -19.02
C TYR A 94 -0.58 -21.29 -19.61
N LEU A 95 -0.80 -21.03 -20.90
CA LEU A 95 -2.04 -21.34 -21.63
C LEU A 95 -3.29 -20.80 -20.91
N CYS A 96 -3.22 -19.55 -20.49
CA CYS A 96 -4.32 -18.83 -19.87
C CYS A 96 -4.54 -17.49 -20.58
N THR A 97 -5.55 -16.75 -20.15
CA THR A 97 -5.90 -15.47 -20.78
C THR A 97 -5.19 -14.30 -20.11
N LEU A 98 -4.96 -13.23 -20.87
CA LEU A 98 -4.36 -12.02 -20.32
C LEU A 98 -5.22 -11.39 -19.21
N GLY A 99 -6.54 -11.57 -19.28
CA GLY A 99 -7.47 -11.15 -18.23
C GLY A 99 -7.31 -11.92 -16.93
N GLU A 100 -7.01 -13.23 -16.98
CA GLU A 100 -6.66 -14.03 -15.79
C GLU A 100 -5.33 -13.57 -15.18
N VAL A 101 -4.32 -13.31 -16.02
CA VAL A 101 -3.03 -12.78 -15.56
C VAL A 101 -3.19 -11.43 -14.85
N ILE A 102 -3.92 -10.49 -15.46
CA ILE A 102 -4.18 -9.19 -14.83
C ILE A 102 -5.01 -9.32 -13.54
N ASN A 103 -5.98 -10.22 -13.52
CA ASN A 103 -6.78 -10.43 -12.31
C ASN A 103 -5.93 -10.97 -11.16
N ALA A 104 -4.94 -11.82 -11.43
CA ALA A 104 -3.98 -12.30 -10.44
C ALA A 104 -2.91 -11.26 -10.07
N ALA A 105 -2.50 -10.41 -11.02
CA ALA A 105 -1.44 -9.43 -10.83
C ALA A 105 -1.90 -8.19 -10.05
N LEU A 106 -3.06 -7.62 -10.39
CA LEU A 106 -3.52 -6.34 -9.82
C LEU A 106 -4.21 -6.53 -8.46
N PRO A 107 -3.89 -5.69 -7.46
CA PRO A 107 -4.71 -5.53 -6.26
C PRO A 107 -6.18 -5.22 -6.60
N ALA A 108 -7.13 -5.71 -5.80
CA ALA A 108 -8.56 -5.47 -6.02
C ALA A 108 -8.90 -3.97 -5.96
N ALA A 109 -8.20 -3.21 -5.11
CA ALA A 109 -8.25 -1.75 -5.07
C ALA A 109 -7.98 -1.06 -6.42
N LEU A 110 -7.23 -1.70 -7.34
CA LEU A 110 -7.01 -1.19 -8.69
C LEU A 110 -8.04 -1.71 -9.71
N LYS A 111 -8.72 -2.83 -9.40
CA LYS A 111 -9.73 -3.50 -10.22
C LYS A 111 -11.14 -3.01 -9.85
N LEU A 112 -11.37 -1.71 -10.08
CA LEU A 112 -12.66 -1.09 -9.74
C LEU A 112 -13.82 -1.80 -10.45
N SER A 113 -14.84 -2.18 -9.68
CA SER A 113 -16.08 -2.76 -10.16
C SER A 113 -17.27 -1.95 -9.65
N SER A 114 -18.44 -2.08 -10.29
CA SER A 114 -19.67 -1.44 -9.80
C SER A 114 -20.11 -1.93 -8.42
N GLU A 115 -19.55 -3.05 -7.94
CA GLU A 115 -19.84 -3.65 -6.64
C GLU A 115 -18.87 -3.16 -5.55
N SER A 116 -17.83 -2.40 -5.93
CA SER A 116 -16.87 -1.82 -5.00
C SER A 116 -17.54 -0.80 -4.07
N ARG A 117 -17.11 -0.81 -2.81
CA ARG A 117 -17.52 0.14 -1.78
C ARG A 117 -16.33 0.90 -1.22
N ILE A 118 -16.55 2.14 -0.79
CA ILE A 118 -15.58 3.00 -0.12
C ILE A 118 -16.00 3.29 1.32
N GLN A 119 -15.01 3.44 2.20
CA GLN A 119 -15.21 3.89 3.59
C GLN A 119 -14.02 4.77 4.00
N LEU A 120 -14.22 5.65 4.99
CA LEU A 120 -13.10 6.43 5.55
C LEU A 120 -12.03 5.50 6.12
N HIS A 121 -10.78 5.79 5.77
CA HIS A 121 -9.64 5.14 6.37
C HIS A 121 -9.67 5.41 7.88
N PRO A 122 -9.58 4.39 8.76
CA PRO A 122 -9.85 4.65 10.18
C PRO A 122 -8.69 5.35 10.90
N ALA A 123 -7.55 5.56 10.22
CA ALA A 123 -6.48 6.45 10.68
C ALA A 123 -6.64 7.90 10.16
N TYR A 124 -7.61 8.16 9.30
CA TYR A 124 -7.90 9.50 8.83
C TYR A 124 -8.50 10.34 9.96
N VAL A 125 -7.88 11.48 10.22
CA VAL A 125 -8.37 12.50 11.15
C VAL A 125 -8.56 13.79 10.35
N ALA A 126 -9.78 14.33 10.34
CA ALA A 126 -10.10 15.52 9.57
C ALA A 126 -9.31 16.76 10.06
N GLU A 127 -9.11 16.88 11.37
CA GLU A 127 -8.28 17.92 11.97
C GLU A 127 -6.79 17.57 11.82
N GLY A 128 -6.07 18.32 10.96
CA GLY A 128 -4.62 18.16 10.78
C GLY A 128 -4.19 17.31 9.58
N SER A 129 -5.11 16.95 8.67
CA SER A 129 -4.74 16.31 7.40
C SER A 129 -3.72 17.15 6.64
N ALA A 130 -2.58 16.54 6.27
CA ALA A 130 -1.52 17.19 5.50
C ALA A 130 -1.93 17.54 4.06
N TYR A 131 -3.04 16.96 3.57
CA TYR A 131 -3.53 17.15 2.22
C TYR A 131 -4.85 17.93 2.21
N PRO A 132 -4.94 19.08 1.52
CA PRO A 132 -6.19 19.77 1.34
C PRO A 132 -7.15 18.93 0.46
N LEU A 133 -8.42 18.95 0.83
CA LEU A 133 -9.50 18.33 0.07
C LEU A 133 -10.14 19.35 -0.86
N ASP A 134 -10.44 18.95 -2.09
CA ASP A 134 -11.28 19.73 -2.98
C ASP A 134 -12.77 19.62 -2.61
N ALA A 135 -13.63 20.40 -3.28
CA ALA A 135 -15.05 20.44 -2.97
C ALA A 135 -15.79 19.11 -3.23
N GLN A 136 -15.32 18.28 -4.15
CA GLN A 136 -15.91 16.96 -4.44
C GLN A 136 -15.43 15.91 -3.44
N GLU A 137 -14.12 15.92 -3.15
CA GLU A 137 -13.50 15.09 -2.12
C GLU A 137 -14.13 15.35 -0.75
N GLN A 138 -14.32 16.61 -0.37
CA GLN A 138 -14.94 16.99 0.90
C GLN A 138 -16.37 16.44 1.01
N ARG A 139 -17.17 16.50 -0.06
CA ARG A 139 -18.53 15.94 -0.06
C ARG A 139 -18.55 14.44 0.20
N ILE A 140 -17.62 13.69 -0.40
CA ILE A 140 -17.49 12.25 -0.15
C ILE A 140 -17.11 12.01 1.31
N VAL A 141 -16.10 12.74 1.82
CA VAL A 141 -15.61 12.61 3.20
C VAL A 141 -16.72 12.93 4.21
N ASP A 142 -17.47 14.01 4.01
CA ASP A 142 -18.59 14.40 4.87
C ASP A 142 -19.70 13.34 4.87
N ALA A 143 -20.02 12.78 3.69
CA ALA A 143 -21.03 11.72 3.58
C ALA A 143 -20.60 10.44 4.32
N LEU A 144 -19.33 10.05 4.21
CA LEU A 144 -18.77 8.89 4.90
C LEU A 144 -18.57 9.11 6.41
N GLY A 145 -18.40 10.37 6.84
CA GLY A 145 -18.21 10.78 8.24
C GLY A 145 -19.49 10.96 9.05
N SER A 146 -20.66 10.81 8.42
CA SER A 146 -21.96 10.83 9.13
C SER A 146 -22.07 9.68 10.16
N GLU A 147 -22.89 9.86 11.21
CA GLU A 147 -22.91 9.10 12.49
C GLU A 147 -22.92 7.55 12.38
N ASP A 148 -23.18 6.97 11.21
CA ASP A 148 -23.24 5.52 10.98
C ASP A 148 -21.96 4.91 10.35
N GLY A 149 -20.91 5.69 10.07
CA GLY A 149 -19.68 5.18 9.45
C GLY A 149 -19.95 4.42 8.13
N LYS A 150 -20.96 4.89 7.40
CA LYS A 150 -21.58 4.17 6.29
C LYS A 150 -20.61 4.04 5.12
N ALA A 151 -20.45 2.83 4.61
CA ALA A 151 -19.76 2.62 3.34
C ALA A 151 -20.65 3.02 2.17
N LEU A 152 -20.08 3.66 1.15
CA LEU A 152 -20.79 4.06 -0.08
C LEU A 152 -20.39 3.14 -1.24
N THR A 153 -21.37 2.70 -2.00
CA THR A 153 -21.16 2.09 -3.32
C THR A 153 -20.77 3.15 -4.35
N PHE A 154 -20.17 2.72 -5.46
CA PHE A 154 -19.80 3.64 -6.54
C PHE A 154 -21.03 4.34 -7.16
N THR A 155 -22.16 3.64 -7.23
CA THR A 155 -23.43 4.23 -7.65
C THR A 155 -23.87 5.36 -6.72
N GLU A 156 -23.82 5.13 -5.40
CA GLU A 156 -24.15 6.16 -4.39
C GLU A 156 -23.19 7.36 -4.46
N VAL A 157 -21.91 7.15 -4.76
CA VAL A 157 -20.93 8.24 -4.96
C VAL A 157 -21.27 9.06 -6.21
N GLY A 158 -21.61 8.40 -7.32
CA GLY A 158 -22.04 9.07 -8.54
C GLY A 158 -23.29 9.92 -8.32
N ASP A 159 -24.29 9.36 -7.61
CA ASP A 159 -25.52 10.06 -7.24
C ASP A 159 -25.26 11.24 -6.29
N LEU A 160 -24.36 11.07 -5.31
CA LEU A 160 -23.97 12.11 -4.35
C LEU A 160 -23.29 13.30 -5.04
N LEU A 161 -22.39 13.04 -5.98
CA LEU A 161 -21.66 14.09 -6.69
C LEU A 161 -22.45 14.66 -7.86
N GLY A 162 -23.43 13.94 -8.38
CA GLY A 162 -24.21 14.32 -9.57
C GLY A 162 -23.37 14.32 -10.86
N ILE A 163 -22.29 13.52 -10.90
CA ILE A 163 -21.36 13.45 -12.03
C ILE A 163 -21.19 12.00 -12.50
N ALA A 164 -21.00 11.83 -13.81
CA ALA A 164 -20.73 10.51 -14.39
C ALA A 164 -19.29 10.02 -14.17
N SER A 165 -18.34 10.94 -13.97
CA SER A 165 -16.91 10.67 -13.78
C SER A 165 -16.49 11.06 -12.36
N PHE A 166 -16.49 10.08 -11.46
CA PHE A 166 -16.11 10.23 -10.05
C PHE A 166 -14.90 9.35 -9.67
N HIS A 167 -14.42 8.50 -10.59
CA HIS A 167 -13.34 7.55 -10.31
C HIS A 167 -12.01 8.26 -10.03
N LYS A 168 -11.76 9.43 -10.65
CA LYS A 168 -10.59 10.27 -10.33
C LYS A 168 -10.63 10.83 -8.90
N VAL A 169 -11.81 11.21 -8.40
CA VAL A 169 -12.00 11.70 -7.02
C VAL A 169 -11.72 10.57 -6.02
N ILE A 170 -12.28 9.38 -6.26
CA ILE A 170 -12.02 8.18 -5.45
C ILE A 170 -10.52 7.84 -5.46
N LYS A 171 -9.87 7.86 -6.62
CA LYS A 171 -8.43 7.62 -6.74
C LYS A 171 -7.62 8.61 -5.90
N SER A 172 -7.95 9.90 -5.95
CA SER A 172 -7.22 10.92 -5.18
C SER A 172 -7.36 10.71 -3.68
N LEU A 173 -8.59 10.45 -3.20
CA LEU A 173 -8.84 10.14 -1.78
C LEU A 173 -8.12 8.87 -1.31
N MET A 174 -8.00 7.84 -2.16
CA MET A 174 -7.20 6.65 -1.86
C MET A 174 -5.70 6.95 -1.79
N GLN A 175 -5.18 7.77 -2.71
CA GLN A 175 -3.76 8.17 -2.70
C GLN A 175 -3.38 9.05 -1.50
N LYS A 176 -4.35 9.79 -0.95
CA LYS A 176 -4.20 10.58 0.28
C LYS A 176 -4.41 9.76 1.56
N ASP A 177 -4.64 8.45 1.44
CA ASP A 177 -4.96 7.54 2.56
C ASP A 177 -6.20 7.98 3.38
N ILE A 178 -7.15 8.67 2.74
CA ILE A 178 -8.37 9.20 3.38
C ILE A 178 -9.51 8.18 3.34
N ILE A 179 -9.58 7.39 2.26
CA ILE A 179 -10.56 6.31 2.11
C ILE A 179 -9.87 5.01 1.77
N PHE A 180 -10.56 3.90 2.00
CA PHE A 180 -10.15 2.58 1.56
C PHE A 180 -11.28 1.88 0.81
N LEU A 181 -10.92 0.98 -0.12
CA LEU A 181 -11.88 0.24 -0.95
C LEU A 181 -12.03 -1.20 -0.46
N PHE A 182 -13.24 -1.75 -0.56
CA PHE A 182 -13.51 -3.16 -0.26
C PHE A 182 -14.68 -3.71 -1.10
N GLU A 183 -14.73 -5.03 -1.29
CA GLU A 183 -15.84 -5.73 -1.96
C GLU A 183 -16.74 -6.42 -0.92
N GLN A 184 -18.04 -6.52 -1.21
CA GLN A 184 -19.04 -7.00 -0.24
C GLN A 184 -18.91 -8.50 0.10
N LEU A 185 -18.11 -9.26 -0.66
CA LEU A 185 -17.83 -10.68 -0.45
C LEU A 185 -16.37 -10.88 -0.08
N ALA A 186 -16.14 -11.26 1.18
CA ALA A 186 -14.86 -11.68 1.75
C ALA A 186 -13.77 -10.60 1.90
N ASP A 187 -13.93 -9.71 2.88
CA ASP A 187 -12.97 -9.54 3.97
C ASP A 187 -13.39 -8.33 4.81
N LYS A 188 -13.93 -8.59 6.02
CA LYS A 188 -13.97 -7.52 7.03
C LYS A 188 -12.51 -7.27 7.44
N TYR A 189 -11.83 -6.38 6.73
CA TYR A 189 -10.59 -5.80 7.21
C TYR A 189 -10.88 -5.15 8.57
N THR A 190 -10.43 -5.80 9.64
CA THR A 190 -10.44 -5.24 10.98
C THR A 190 -9.01 -4.82 11.29
N PRO A 191 -8.68 -3.52 11.16
CA PRO A 191 -7.35 -3.04 11.50
C PRO A 191 -7.06 -3.31 12.97
N LYS A 192 -5.77 -3.50 13.31
CA LYS A 192 -5.36 -3.63 14.71
C LYS A 192 -5.45 -2.25 15.36
N VAL A 193 -6.58 -1.99 16.00
CA VAL A 193 -6.82 -0.78 16.77
C VAL A 193 -6.24 -0.93 18.16
N VAL A 194 -5.36 -0.01 18.55
CA VAL A 194 -4.86 0.11 19.91
C VAL A 194 -5.47 1.35 20.55
N LYS A 195 -6.01 1.19 21.76
CA LYS A 195 -6.54 2.31 22.55
C LYS A 195 -5.38 3.12 23.09
N LYS A 196 -5.27 4.38 22.68
CA LYS A 196 -4.32 5.35 23.20
C LYS A 196 -4.99 6.40 24.08
N VAL A 197 -4.17 7.08 24.87
CA VAL A 197 -4.54 8.24 25.68
C VAL A 197 -3.58 9.38 25.41
N ARG A 198 -4.08 10.62 25.46
CA ARG A 198 -3.29 11.87 25.39
C ARG A 198 -3.78 12.86 26.42
N LEU A 199 -3.01 13.90 26.73
CA LEU A 199 -3.52 15.03 27.52
C LEU A 199 -4.55 15.80 26.69
N ALA A 200 -5.65 16.22 27.32
CA ALA A 200 -6.60 17.10 26.66
C ALA A 200 -5.91 18.40 26.25
N HIS A 201 -6.29 18.97 25.09
CA HIS A 201 -5.58 20.10 24.46
C HIS A 201 -5.35 21.29 25.43
N ARG A 202 -6.29 21.54 26.35
CA ARG A 202 -6.19 22.59 27.37
C ARG A 202 -5.09 22.40 28.41
N TYR A 203 -4.50 21.20 28.53
CA TYR A 203 -3.47 20.85 29.51
C TYR A 203 -2.09 20.61 28.87
N VAL A 204 -1.89 21.02 27.62
CA VAL A 204 -0.66 20.76 26.85
C VAL A 204 0.48 21.72 27.23
N SER A 205 0.16 22.99 27.50
CA SER A 205 1.16 24.01 27.84
C SER A 205 1.78 23.81 29.24
N GLU A 206 3.04 24.21 29.42
CA GLU A 206 3.77 24.12 30.70
C GLU A 206 3.00 24.72 31.88
N ALA A 207 2.46 25.94 31.73
CA ALA A 207 1.66 26.59 32.76
C ALA A 207 0.38 25.83 33.13
N ALA A 208 -0.27 25.18 32.16
CA ALA A 208 -1.47 24.38 32.40
C ALA A 208 -1.15 23.04 33.08
N ILE A 209 0.02 22.47 32.81
CA ILE A 209 0.51 21.26 33.49
C ILE A 209 0.79 21.58 34.97
N GLU A 210 1.43 22.70 35.28
CA GLU A 210 1.65 23.14 36.67
C GLU A 210 0.32 23.31 37.43
N GLN A 211 -0.66 23.96 36.81
CA GLN A 211 -2.00 24.11 37.38
C GLN A 211 -2.69 22.75 37.60
N LEU A 212 -2.53 21.83 36.65
CA LEU A 212 -3.07 20.47 36.77
C LEU A 212 -2.46 19.72 37.96
N PHE A 213 -1.15 19.83 38.20
CA PHE A 213 -0.52 19.23 39.37
C PHE A 213 -0.97 19.87 40.69
N ALA A 214 -1.19 21.18 40.70
CA ALA A 214 -1.74 21.87 41.87
C ALA A 214 -3.17 21.39 42.18
N GLU A 215 -4.03 21.24 41.17
CA GLU A 215 -5.42 20.77 41.32
C GLU A 215 -5.49 19.31 41.82
N PHE A 216 -4.54 18.47 41.39
CA PHE A 216 -4.47 17.05 41.75
C PHE A 216 -3.52 16.77 42.92
N ALA A 217 -2.98 17.78 43.61
CA ALA A 217 -1.97 17.64 44.68
C ALA A 217 -2.36 16.63 45.79
N SER A 218 -3.65 16.56 46.14
CA SER A 218 -4.19 15.64 47.16
C SER A 218 -4.54 14.24 46.63
N LYS A 219 -4.37 14.00 45.32
CA LYS A 219 -4.83 12.82 44.58
C LYS A 219 -3.64 11.98 44.09
N ALA A 220 -2.91 11.39 45.05
CA ALA A 220 -1.65 10.66 44.81
C ALA A 220 -1.70 9.67 43.62
N LYS A 221 -2.73 8.81 43.55
CA LYS A 221 -2.86 7.81 42.47
C LYS A 221 -3.05 8.42 41.07
N GLN A 222 -3.70 9.58 40.97
CA GLN A 222 -3.83 10.31 39.70
C GLN A 222 -2.51 11.01 39.34
N ILE A 223 -1.81 11.57 40.32
CA ILE A 223 -0.48 12.17 40.13
C ILE A 223 0.52 11.14 39.60
N ASP A 224 0.54 9.92 40.14
CA ASP A 224 1.45 8.87 39.69
C ASP A 224 1.22 8.52 38.20
N VAL A 225 -0.05 8.50 37.76
CA VAL A 225 -0.41 8.28 36.35
C VAL A 225 0.03 9.46 35.48
N LEU A 226 -0.19 10.70 35.92
CA LEU A 226 0.21 11.90 35.18
C LEU A 226 1.74 12.02 35.05
N LEU A 227 2.48 11.76 36.13
CA LEU A 227 3.95 11.72 36.11
C LEU A 227 4.45 10.65 35.14
N LYS A 228 3.88 9.44 35.19
CA LYS A 228 4.28 8.37 34.27
C LYS A 228 3.95 8.70 32.83
N PHE A 229 2.80 9.31 32.57
CA PHE A 229 2.43 9.79 31.24
C PHE A 229 3.45 10.82 30.73
N LEU A 230 3.75 11.86 31.51
CA LEU A 230 4.68 12.93 31.13
C LEU A 230 6.15 12.47 30.98
N GLN A 231 6.54 11.38 31.64
CA GLN A 231 7.85 10.74 31.41
C GLN A 231 7.94 10.05 30.04
N LEU A 232 6.83 9.47 29.57
CA LEU A 232 6.77 8.73 28.31
C LEU A 232 6.39 9.63 27.13
N VAL A 233 5.64 10.69 27.40
CA VAL A 233 5.20 11.71 26.45
C VAL A 233 5.54 13.08 27.06
N PRO A 234 6.77 13.59 26.87
CA PRO A 234 7.23 14.84 27.50
C PRO A 234 6.65 16.06 26.79
N VAL A 235 5.34 16.27 26.93
CA VAL A 235 4.59 17.34 26.26
C VAL A 235 5.14 18.74 26.56
N HIS A 236 5.71 18.94 27.75
CA HIS A 236 6.38 20.18 28.16
C HIS A 236 7.63 20.53 27.31
N ARG A 237 8.21 19.56 26.58
CA ARG A 237 9.37 19.79 25.69
C ARG A 237 8.96 19.94 24.25
N ASP A 238 7.95 19.20 23.83
CA ASP A 238 7.42 19.19 22.48
C ASP A 238 5.93 18.85 22.52
N GLU A 239 5.10 19.85 22.22
CA GLU A 239 3.64 19.73 22.22
C GLU A 239 3.14 18.71 21.17
N HIS A 240 3.89 18.50 20.08
CA HIS A 240 3.53 17.57 19.01
C HIS A 240 3.51 16.11 19.48
N LEU A 241 4.31 15.77 20.50
CA LEU A 241 4.31 14.42 21.08
C LEU A 241 2.96 14.04 21.69
N ASN A 242 2.16 15.03 22.11
CA ASN A 242 0.82 14.79 22.63
C ASN A 242 -0.16 14.30 21.54
N GLN A 243 0.10 14.59 20.27
CA GLN A 243 -0.73 14.11 19.15
C GLN A 243 -0.55 12.60 18.94
N VAL A 244 0.67 12.08 19.14
CA VAL A 244 1.00 10.64 19.03
C VAL A 244 0.39 9.84 20.19
N GLY A 245 0.35 10.43 21.38
CA GLY A 245 -0.21 9.84 22.59
C GLY A 245 0.50 8.57 23.07
N LEU A 246 -0.07 7.93 24.10
CA LEU A 246 0.48 6.73 24.74
C LEU A 246 -0.55 5.60 24.71
N GLU A 247 -0.14 4.35 24.49
CA GLU A 247 -1.05 3.21 24.64
C GLU A 247 -1.62 3.14 26.05
N LYS A 248 -2.94 3.02 26.16
CA LYS A 248 -3.64 2.93 27.45
C LYS A 248 -3.11 1.75 28.27
N ALA A 249 -2.79 0.65 27.59
CA ALA A 249 -2.20 -0.55 28.18
C ALA A 249 -0.87 -0.27 28.90
N SER A 250 -0.04 0.67 28.41
CA SER A 250 1.23 1.03 29.07
C SER A 250 1.00 1.62 30.46
N LEU A 251 -0.12 2.31 30.69
CA LEU A 251 -0.48 2.83 32.00
C LEU A 251 -1.23 1.79 32.84
N THR A 252 -2.19 1.07 32.27
CA THR A 252 -3.03 0.14 33.04
C THR A 252 -2.35 -1.18 33.39
N SER A 253 -1.35 -1.61 32.62
CA SER A 253 -0.60 -2.84 32.86
C SER A 253 0.66 -2.62 33.71
N SER A 254 0.95 -1.36 34.07
CA SER A 254 2.07 -1.02 34.95
C SER A 254 1.76 -1.48 36.39
N PRO A 255 2.59 -2.32 37.05
CA PRO A 255 2.32 -2.87 38.38
C PRO A 255 2.10 -1.83 39.48
N HIS A 256 2.62 -0.62 39.27
CA HIS A 256 2.62 0.48 40.24
C HIS A 256 1.53 1.52 40.00
N LEU A 257 0.73 1.38 38.94
CA LEU A 257 -0.31 2.35 38.59
C LEU A 257 -1.71 1.77 38.77
N SER A 258 -2.66 2.61 39.19
CA SER A 258 -4.05 2.20 39.37
C SER A 258 -4.84 2.35 38.06
N PRO A 259 -5.40 1.26 37.48
CA PRO A 259 -6.24 1.36 36.28
C PRO A 259 -7.48 2.26 36.48
N SER A 260 -8.03 2.28 37.70
CA SER A 260 -9.16 3.14 38.06
C SER A 260 -8.78 4.62 38.04
N ALA A 261 -7.53 4.98 38.38
CA ALA A 261 -7.04 6.35 38.29
C ALA A 261 -6.93 6.81 36.83
N VAL A 262 -6.44 5.94 35.92
CA VAL A 262 -6.41 6.21 34.47
C VAL A 262 -7.82 6.50 33.95
N ASN A 263 -8.79 5.65 34.27
CA ASN A 263 -10.19 5.85 33.84
C ASN A 263 -10.83 7.10 34.47
N THR A 264 -10.43 7.48 35.69
CA THR A 264 -10.92 8.70 36.36
C THR A 264 -10.39 9.96 35.67
N LEU A 265 -9.11 9.96 35.27
CA LEU A 265 -8.53 11.06 34.50
C LEU A 265 -9.18 11.21 33.11
N ILE A 266 -9.55 10.09 32.49
CA ILE A 266 -10.33 10.11 31.24
C ILE A 266 -11.73 10.70 31.48
N LYS A 267 -12.45 10.21 32.49
CA LYS A 267 -13.80 10.68 32.82
C LYS A 267 -13.84 12.18 33.15
N ASN A 268 -12.80 12.69 33.80
CA ASN A 268 -12.70 14.09 34.17
C ASN A 268 -12.17 14.98 33.03
N GLY A 269 -11.93 14.43 31.83
CA GLY A 269 -11.48 15.20 30.68
C GLY A 269 -10.07 15.77 30.82
N VAL A 270 -9.23 15.15 31.65
CA VAL A 270 -7.79 15.43 31.76
C VAL A 270 -7.01 14.63 30.72
N LEU A 271 -7.34 13.34 30.58
CA LEU A 271 -6.86 12.50 29.49
C LEU A 271 -7.99 12.29 28.47
N GLU A 272 -7.66 12.33 27.19
CA GLU A 272 -8.56 11.95 26.10
C GLU A 272 -8.17 10.55 25.62
N GLN A 273 -9.14 9.65 25.51
CA GLN A 273 -8.93 8.33 24.91
C GLN A 273 -9.30 8.39 23.43
N PHE A 274 -8.43 7.86 22.58
CA PHE A 274 -8.66 7.74 21.15
C PHE A 274 -8.16 6.39 20.63
N ASP A 275 -8.70 5.97 19.50
CA ASP A 275 -8.33 4.73 18.84
C ASP A 275 -7.26 5.06 17.79
N GLN A 276 -6.12 4.38 17.82
CA GLN A 276 -5.10 4.48 16.78
C GLN A 276 -4.92 3.12 16.10
N ILE A 277 -5.00 3.09 14.78
CA ILE A 277 -4.57 1.92 14.01
C ILE A 277 -3.06 1.84 14.09
N VAL A 278 -2.54 0.75 14.63
CA VAL A 278 -1.10 0.49 14.65
C VAL A 278 -0.78 -0.47 13.51
N SER A 279 0.11 -0.04 12.62
CA SER A 279 0.71 -0.95 11.63
C SER A 279 1.29 -2.15 12.35
N ARG A 280 1.14 -3.35 11.78
CA ARG A 280 1.72 -4.58 12.35
C ARG A 280 3.26 -4.53 12.37
N PHE A 281 3.85 -3.53 11.73
CA PHE A 281 5.29 -3.27 11.69
C PHE A 281 5.53 -1.85 12.22
N PRO A 282 5.97 -1.67 13.48
CA PRO A 282 6.34 -0.35 13.98
C PRO A 282 7.53 0.17 13.17
N LEU A 283 7.32 1.25 12.43
CA LEU A 283 8.41 2.07 11.91
C LEU A 283 8.91 2.89 13.10
N ASP A 284 10.02 2.46 13.71
CA ASP A 284 10.75 3.35 14.59
C ASP A 284 11.30 4.49 13.72
N GLU A 285 10.81 5.71 13.92
CA GLU A 285 11.29 6.94 13.24
C GLU A 285 12.71 7.35 13.68
N ASN A 286 13.34 6.58 14.57
CA ASN A 286 14.70 6.84 14.98
C ASN A 286 15.69 6.55 13.84
N PRO A 287 16.66 7.44 13.58
CA PRO A 287 17.67 7.21 12.57
C PRO A 287 18.38 5.89 12.86
N VAL A 288 18.28 5.01 11.87
CA VAL A 288 18.88 3.68 11.80
C VAL A 288 20.30 3.74 12.38
N ALA A 289 20.48 3.17 13.56
CA ALA A 289 21.81 2.74 13.98
C ALA A 289 22.26 1.76 12.89
N GLN A 290 23.13 2.24 12.00
CA GLN A 290 23.67 1.45 10.89
C GLN A 290 24.21 0.16 11.48
N LEU A 291 23.49 -0.94 11.29
CA LEU A 291 24.06 -2.26 11.48
C LEU A 291 25.13 -2.40 10.38
N GLN A 292 26.35 -1.97 10.71
CA GLN A 292 27.53 -2.23 9.91
C GLN A 292 27.87 -3.70 10.08
N PHE A 293 27.24 -4.55 9.27
CA PHE A 293 27.66 -5.92 9.09
C PHE A 293 28.91 -5.90 8.20
N GLN A 294 30.05 -6.37 8.71
CA GLN A 294 31.22 -6.68 7.90
C GLN A 294 31.09 -8.12 7.41
N LEU A 295 31.19 -8.32 6.08
CA LEU A 295 31.24 -9.65 5.50
C LEU A 295 32.53 -10.36 5.95
N SER A 296 32.44 -11.66 6.21
CA SER A 296 33.64 -12.49 6.38
C SER A 296 34.45 -12.56 5.08
N GLU A 297 35.68 -13.03 5.15
CA GLU A 297 36.52 -13.25 3.96
C GLU A 297 35.84 -14.18 2.96
N ALA A 298 35.27 -15.29 3.44
CA ALA A 298 34.53 -16.24 2.60
C ALA A 298 33.26 -15.63 1.97
N GLN A 299 32.53 -14.79 2.71
CA GLN A 299 31.36 -14.09 2.19
C GLN A 299 31.74 -13.02 1.16
N THR A 300 32.84 -12.31 1.41
CA THR A 300 33.40 -11.30 0.49
C THR A 300 33.81 -11.96 -0.82
N GLN A 301 34.55 -13.07 -0.75
CA GLN A 301 34.93 -13.85 -1.92
C GLN A 301 33.70 -14.32 -2.70
N ALA A 302 32.72 -14.93 -2.03
CA ALA A 302 31.49 -15.40 -2.69
C ALA A 302 30.71 -14.26 -3.36
N ARG A 303 30.62 -13.09 -2.69
CA ARG A 303 29.99 -11.89 -3.23
C ARG A 303 30.73 -11.36 -4.46
N ASP A 304 32.07 -11.34 -4.44
CA ASP A 304 32.89 -10.90 -5.57
C ASP A 304 32.78 -11.86 -6.77
N GLU A 305 32.71 -13.17 -6.50
CA GLU A 305 32.46 -14.20 -7.52
C GLU A 305 31.07 -14.01 -8.17
N VAL A 306 30.03 -13.75 -7.37
CA VAL A 306 28.68 -13.42 -7.88
C VAL A 306 28.72 -12.19 -8.80
N MET A 307 29.39 -11.11 -8.38
CA MET A 307 29.51 -9.89 -9.18
C MET A 307 30.30 -10.11 -10.47
N THR A 308 31.32 -10.96 -10.44
CA THR A 308 32.09 -11.33 -11.63
C THR A 308 31.23 -12.13 -12.61
N LEU A 309 30.44 -13.09 -12.11
CA LEU A 309 29.53 -13.88 -12.95
C LEU A 309 28.44 -13.02 -13.59
N PHE A 310 27.96 -11.97 -12.91
CA PHE A 310 26.98 -11.04 -13.47
C PHE A 310 27.48 -10.26 -14.71
N GLN A 311 28.79 -10.24 -14.97
CA GLN A 311 29.33 -9.64 -16.19
C GLN A 311 29.06 -10.48 -17.44
N ASP A 312 28.84 -11.79 -17.29
CA ASP A 312 28.60 -12.74 -18.39
C ASP A 312 27.21 -13.40 -18.36
N LYS A 313 26.62 -13.57 -17.17
CA LYS A 313 25.32 -14.25 -16.97
C LYS A 313 24.38 -13.39 -16.14
N ASN A 314 23.10 -13.39 -16.49
CA ASN A 314 22.07 -12.68 -15.71
C ASN A 314 21.55 -13.48 -14.50
N ILE A 315 21.99 -14.73 -14.33
CA ILE A 315 21.49 -15.66 -13.29
C ILE A 315 22.69 -16.33 -12.64
N VAL A 316 22.73 -16.28 -11.31
CA VAL A 316 23.78 -16.89 -10.49
C VAL A 316 23.15 -17.65 -9.33
N LEU A 317 23.62 -18.87 -9.07
CA LEU A 317 23.21 -19.67 -7.93
C LEU A 317 24.20 -19.47 -6.78
N LEU A 318 23.75 -18.87 -5.67
CA LEU A 318 24.52 -18.80 -4.43
C LEU A 318 24.18 -20.00 -3.54
N HIS A 319 25.03 -21.02 -3.57
CA HIS A 319 24.83 -22.23 -2.78
C HIS A 319 25.52 -22.13 -1.41
N GLY A 320 24.76 -22.35 -0.34
CA GLY A 320 25.29 -22.37 1.03
C GLY A 320 24.29 -22.94 2.02
N VAL A 321 24.79 -23.67 3.02
CA VAL A 321 23.96 -24.24 4.09
C VAL A 321 23.27 -23.14 4.92
N THR A 322 22.17 -23.47 5.60
CA THR A 322 21.52 -22.55 6.53
C THR A 322 22.53 -22.08 7.60
N GLY A 323 22.52 -20.78 7.92
CA GLY A 323 23.47 -20.21 8.88
C GLY A 323 24.86 -19.88 8.33
N SER A 324 25.16 -20.17 7.06
CA SER A 324 26.41 -19.72 6.40
C SER A 324 26.46 -18.20 6.15
N GLY A 325 25.36 -17.51 6.42
CA GLY A 325 25.22 -16.07 6.26
C GLY A 325 25.02 -15.62 4.81
N LYS A 326 24.18 -16.33 4.05
CA LYS A 326 23.76 -15.90 2.69
C LYS A 326 23.02 -14.56 2.72
N THR A 327 22.20 -14.34 3.75
CA THR A 327 21.41 -13.12 3.93
C THR A 327 22.28 -11.87 4.02
N GLU A 328 23.47 -11.97 4.59
CA GLU A 328 24.44 -10.88 4.68
C GLU A 328 24.98 -10.51 3.29
N ILE A 329 25.26 -11.51 2.45
CA ILE A 329 25.64 -11.29 1.05
C ILE A 329 24.49 -10.65 0.28
N TYR A 330 23.24 -11.13 0.46
CA TYR A 330 22.07 -10.52 -0.15
C TYR A 330 21.95 -9.05 0.24
N ILE A 331 22.03 -8.72 1.53
CA ILE A 331 21.96 -7.32 2.00
C ILE A 331 23.04 -6.45 1.34
N ASP A 332 24.27 -6.95 1.18
CA ASP A 332 25.35 -6.24 0.50
C ASP A 332 25.04 -6.00 -0.99
N LEU A 333 24.58 -7.03 -1.71
CA LEU A 333 24.18 -6.91 -3.11
C LEU A 333 23.01 -5.94 -3.31
N ILE A 334 22.03 -5.95 -2.40
CA ILE A 334 20.91 -5.01 -2.41
C ILE A 334 21.43 -3.58 -2.25
N ARG A 335 22.36 -3.32 -1.32
CA ARG A 335 22.96 -1.98 -1.15
C ARG A 335 23.64 -1.51 -2.43
N GLN A 336 24.45 -2.36 -3.06
CA GLN A 336 25.12 -2.01 -4.33
C GLN A 336 24.13 -1.70 -5.45
N ALA A 337 23.04 -2.47 -5.57
CA ALA A 337 21.99 -2.22 -6.54
C ALA A 337 21.26 -0.88 -6.29
N LEU A 338 21.01 -0.55 -5.02
CA LEU A 338 20.40 0.73 -4.62
C LEU A 338 21.33 1.93 -4.85
N ASP A 339 22.62 1.79 -4.60
CA ASP A 339 23.62 2.84 -4.82
C ASP A 339 23.73 3.22 -6.31
N GLY A 340 23.41 2.28 -7.21
CA GLY A 340 23.24 2.54 -8.64
C GLY A 340 21.89 3.18 -9.03
N GLY A 341 21.04 3.53 -8.07
CA GLY A 341 19.69 4.06 -8.31
C GLY A 341 18.66 3.02 -8.75
N GLY A 342 19.00 1.73 -8.61
CA GLY A 342 18.14 0.60 -8.96
C GLY A 342 17.07 0.30 -7.91
N GLN A 343 16.11 -0.51 -8.32
CA GLN A 343 15.14 -1.17 -7.45
C GLN A 343 15.47 -2.65 -7.32
N VAL A 344 15.02 -3.27 -6.23
CA VAL A 344 15.32 -4.66 -5.90
C VAL A 344 14.05 -5.39 -5.51
N LEU A 345 13.88 -6.60 -6.05
CA LEU A 345 12.90 -7.58 -5.59
C LEU A 345 13.60 -8.69 -4.82
N TYR A 346 13.26 -8.88 -3.54
CA TYR A 346 13.73 -10.00 -2.72
C TYR A 346 12.57 -10.94 -2.42
N LEU A 347 12.56 -12.10 -3.09
CA LEU A 347 11.56 -13.14 -2.91
C LEU A 347 11.97 -14.10 -1.78
N LEU A 348 11.01 -14.35 -0.89
CA LEU A 348 11.07 -15.35 0.16
C LEU A 348 9.89 -16.33 0.00
N PRO A 349 10.04 -17.60 0.37
CA PRO A 349 8.91 -18.50 0.57
C PRO A 349 7.89 -17.90 1.54
N GLU A 350 6.61 -18.18 1.36
CA GLU A 350 5.54 -17.59 2.20
C GLU A 350 5.72 -17.90 3.70
N ILE A 351 6.25 -19.08 4.01
CA ILE A 351 6.57 -19.51 5.38
C ILE A 351 7.82 -18.84 5.96
N ALA A 352 8.74 -18.40 5.09
CA ALA A 352 10.02 -17.80 5.48
C ALA A 352 9.90 -16.29 5.70
N LEU A 353 8.84 -15.66 5.21
CA LEU A 353 8.52 -14.25 5.45
C LEU A 353 8.08 -14.02 6.90
N THR A 354 9.03 -14.16 7.81
CA THR A 354 8.84 -13.99 9.24
C THR A 354 9.03 -12.51 9.62
N ALA A 355 8.39 -12.11 10.71
CA ALA A 355 8.59 -10.77 11.28
C ALA A 355 10.07 -10.49 11.61
N GLN A 356 10.87 -11.52 11.90
CA GLN A 356 12.29 -11.39 12.20
C GLN A 356 13.10 -10.94 10.98
N ILE A 357 12.92 -11.57 9.81
CA ILE A 357 13.62 -11.17 8.58
C ILE A 357 13.16 -9.78 8.15
N VAL A 358 11.86 -9.52 8.20
CA VAL A 358 11.30 -8.19 7.86
C VAL A 358 11.88 -7.11 8.79
N THR A 359 11.87 -7.32 10.11
CA THR A 359 12.43 -6.36 11.09
C THR A 359 13.92 -6.14 10.84
N ARG A 360 14.66 -7.19 10.51
CA ARG A 360 16.08 -7.10 10.18
C ARG A 360 16.31 -6.23 8.94
N LEU A 361 15.53 -6.43 7.88
CA LEU A 361 15.64 -5.68 6.63
C LEU A 361 15.14 -4.24 6.80
N LEU A 362 14.08 -4.01 7.59
CA LEU A 362 13.62 -2.67 7.97
C LEU A 362 14.71 -1.88 8.69
N ARG A 363 15.45 -2.51 9.61
CA ARG A 363 16.61 -1.88 10.25
C ARG A 363 17.74 -1.54 9.29
N VAL A 364 17.81 -2.14 8.11
CA VAL A 364 18.87 -1.87 7.14
C VAL A 364 18.43 -0.85 6.09
N PHE A 365 17.21 -0.99 5.57
CA PHE A 365 16.72 -0.22 4.42
C PHE A 365 15.74 0.89 4.82
N GLY A 366 15.22 0.87 6.05
CA GLY A 366 14.31 1.88 6.59
C GLY A 366 13.05 2.05 5.75
N ALA A 367 12.65 3.29 5.53
CA ALA A 367 11.46 3.66 4.77
C ALA A 367 11.49 3.25 3.28
N ARG A 368 12.66 2.86 2.74
CA ARG A 368 12.79 2.41 1.34
C ARG A 368 12.31 0.97 1.10
N LEU A 369 12.04 0.22 2.18
CA LEU A 369 11.60 -1.17 2.12
C LEU A 369 10.07 -1.29 2.12
N GLY A 370 9.52 -1.91 1.08
CA GLY A 370 8.15 -2.41 1.04
C GLY A 370 8.08 -3.89 1.38
N VAL A 371 6.97 -4.33 1.98
CA VAL A 371 6.68 -5.75 2.23
C VAL A 371 5.42 -6.14 1.48
N TYR A 372 5.46 -7.20 0.68
CA TYR A 372 4.35 -7.58 -0.19
C TYR A 372 3.97 -9.06 -0.06
N HIS A 373 2.80 -9.35 0.52
CA HIS A 373 2.29 -10.72 0.61
C HIS A 373 0.76 -10.84 0.67
N SER A 374 0.27 -12.07 0.52
CA SER A 374 -1.15 -12.46 0.46
C SER A 374 -1.98 -11.97 1.65
N LYS A 375 -1.43 -12.04 2.87
CA LYS A 375 -2.13 -11.62 4.11
C LYS A 375 -2.26 -10.10 4.31
N PHE A 376 -1.70 -9.28 3.43
CA PHE A 376 -1.95 -7.83 3.43
C PHE A 376 -3.29 -7.56 2.77
N SER A 377 -3.99 -6.55 3.29
CA SER A 377 -5.23 -6.05 2.70
C SER A 377 -5.00 -5.52 1.29
N ASP A 378 -6.08 -5.47 0.50
CA ASP A 378 -6.01 -4.95 -0.86
C ASP A 378 -5.49 -3.52 -0.96
N ASN A 379 -5.81 -2.69 0.04
CA ASN A 379 -5.36 -1.30 0.10
C ASN A 379 -3.85 -1.22 0.41
N GLU A 380 -3.36 -2.00 1.37
CA GLU A 380 -1.92 -2.09 1.66
C GLU A 380 -1.15 -2.58 0.42
N ARG A 381 -1.68 -3.57 -0.31
CA ARG A 381 -1.06 -4.03 -1.57
C ARG A 381 -1.04 -2.94 -2.64
N ALA A 382 -2.11 -2.15 -2.75
CA ALA A 382 -2.16 -1.02 -3.68
C ALA A 382 -1.23 0.12 -3.28
N GLU A 383 -1.03 0.37 -1.98
CA GLU A 383 -0.05 1.32 -1.47
C GLU A 383 1.36 0.89 -1.88
N ILE A 384 1.74 -0.38 -1.66
CA ILE A 384 3.03 -0.90 -2.11
C ILE A 384 3.17 -0.79 -3.64
N TRP A 385 2.13 -1.15 -4.40
CA TRP A 385 2.13 -1.03 -5.86
C TRP A 385 2.44 0.40 -6.33
N ASN A 386 1.73 1.39 -5.79
CA ASN A 386 1.93 2.80 -6.10
C ASN A 386 3.27 3.33 -5.55
N GLY A 387 3.71 2.82 -4.40
CA GLY A 387 4.99 3.17 -3.81
C GLY A 387 6.17 2.65 -4.63
N VAL A 388 6.05 1.51 -5.30
CA VAL A 388 7.05 1.02 -6.27
C VAL A 388 7.06 1.90 -7.53
N LEU A 389 5.88 2.25 -8.08
CA LEU A 389 5.76 3.13 -9.25
C LEU A 389 6.34 4.53 -9.02
N SER A 390 6.09 5.10 -7.84
CA SER A 390 6.57 6.44 -7.46
C SER A 390 8.03 6.46 -6.98
N GLY A 391 8.67 5.30 -6.85
CA GLY A 391 10.04 5.16 -6.34
C GLY A 391 10.17 5.28 -4.80
N ARG A 392 9.06 5.40 -4.06
CA ARG A 392 9.05 5.37 -2.58
C ARG A 392 9.63 4.06 -2.04
N PHE A 393 9.25 2.94 -2.64
CA PHE A 393 9.82 1.62 -2.30
C PHE A 393 10.85 1.23 -3.36
N GLN A 394 12.11 1.24 -2.95
CA GLN A 394 13.24 0.83 -3.80
C GLN A 394 13.63 -0.63 -3.56
N VAL A 395 13.31 -1.18 -2.38
CA VAL A 395 13.43 -2.61 -2.10
C VAL A 395 12.06 -3.14 -1.75
N VAL A 396 11.65 -4.25 -2.37
CA VAL A 396 10.46 -4.98 -1.92
C VAL A 396 10.84 -6.38 -1.53
N VAL A 397 10.49 -6.75 -0.30
CA VAL A 397 10.55 -8.13 0.17
C VAL A 397 9.16 -8.73 0.06
N GLY A 398 9.01 -9.84 -0.65
CA GLY A 398 7.70 -10.43 -0.86
C GLY A 398 7.71 -11.90 -1.14
N VAL A 399 6.51 -12.44 -1.29
CA VAL A 399 6.30 -13.83 -1.73
C VAL A 399 6.16 -13.88 -3.25
N ARG A 400 5.88 -15.06 -3.81
CA ARG A 400 5.66 -15.30 -5.24
C ARG A 400 4.90 -14.17 -5.96
N SER A 401 3.79 -13.67 -5.42
CA SER A 401 2.96 -12.64 -6.08
C SER A 401 3.66 -11.28 -6.28
N ALA A 402 4.77 -11.01 -5.59
CA ALA A 402 5.54 -9.78 -5.75
C ALA A 402 6.24 -9.67 -7.12
N VAL A 403 6.35 -10.77 -7.89
CA VAL A 403 6.86 -10.74 -9.27
C VAL A 403 6.03 -9.85 -10.21
N PHE A 404 4.78 -9.57 -9.83
CA PHE A 404 3.90 -8.71 -10.60
C PHE A 404 4.11 -7.22 -10.31
N LEU A 405 4.95 -6.83 -9.35
CA LEU A 405 5.07 -5.43 -8.97
C LEU A 405 5.66 -4.57 -10.11
N PRO A 406 5.23 -3.30 -10.20
CA PRO A 406 5.52 -2.41 -11.32
C PRO A 406 6.87 -1.71 -11.18
N PHE A 407 7.96 -2.48 -11.08
CA PHE A 407 9.30 -1.91 -11.04
C PHE A 407 9.62 -1.19 -12.36
N ASP A 408 10.24 -0.02 -12.25
CA ASP A 408 10.69 0.79 -13.38
C ASP A 408 12.18 0.53 -13.68
N ASN A 409 13.02 0.55 -12.64
CA ASN A 409 14.46 0.33 -12.74
C ASN A 409 14.92 -0.91 -11.94
N LEU A 410 14.35 -2.09 -12.22
CA LEU A 410 14.68 -3.32 -11.50
C LEU A 410 16.11 -3.78 -11.82
N ALA A 411 17.02 -3.63 -10.84
CA ALA A 411 18.43 -3.93 -10.98
C ALA A 411 18.82 -5.32 -10.45
N LEU A 412 18.07 -5.84 -9.47
CA LEU A 412 18.38 -7.12 -8.84
C LEU A 412 17.11 -7.85 -8.41
N ILE A 413 17.06 -9.15 -8.71
CA ILE A 413 16.08 -10.08 -8.16
C ILE A 413 16.83 -11.14 -7.36
N ILE A 414 16.45 -11.31 -6.10
CA ILE A 414 16.96 -12.38 -5.24
C ILE A 414 15.81 -13.35 -4.98
N VAL A 415 16.04 -14.64 -5.17
CA VAL A 415 15.09 -15.70 -4.83
C VAL A 415 15.74 -16.56 -3.76
N ASP A 416 15.29 -16.43 -2.51
CA ASP A 416 15.79 -17.30 -1.43
C ASP A 416 15.09 -18.63 -1.43
N GLU A 417 15.80 -19.67 -0.97
CA GLU A 417 15.27 -21.02 -0.83
C GLU A 417 14.53 -21.47 -2.10
N GLU A 418 15.16 -21.30 -3.28
CA GLU A 418 14.53 -21.45 -4.61
C GLU A 418 13.82 -22.79 -4.84
N HIS A 419 14.28 -23.83 -4.14
CA HIS A 419 13.72 -25.18 -4.17
C HIS A 419 12.32 -25.29 -3.53
N GLU A 420 11.86 -24.27 -2.82
CA GLU A 420 10.58 -24.27 -2.12
C GLU A 420 9.39 -24.30 -3.08
N SER A 421 8.53 -25.32 -2.91
CA SER A 421 7.32 -25.52 -3.72
C SER A 421 6.32 -24.36 -3.67
N SER A 422 6.39 -23.50 -2.64
CA SER A 422 5.52 -22.33 -2.49
C SER A 422 5.67 -21.30 -3.63
N TYR A 423 6.78 -21.35 -4.39
CA TYR A 423 6.94 -20.55 -5.60
C TYR A 423 6.06 -20.98 -6.78
N LYS A 424 5.37 -22.13 -6.70
CA LYS A 424 4.44 -22.59 -7.74
C LYS A 424 2.98 -22.28 -7.40
N GLN A 425 2.28 -21.57 -8.29
CA GLN A 425 0.83 -21.41 -8.22
C GLN A 425 0.15 -22.63 -8.87
N TYR A 426 -0.79 -23.26 -8.17
CA TYR A 426 -1.59 -24.37 -8.69
C TYR A 426 -2.95 -23.92 -9.22
N ASP A 427 -3.72 -23.16 -8.45
CA ASP A 427 -4.98 -22.54 -8.87
C ASP A 427 -5.25 -21.25 -8.09
N PRO A 428 -5.96 -20.27 -8.66
CA PRO A 428 -6.48 -20.22 -10.03
C PRO A 428 -5.37 -19.92 -11.05
N ALA A 429 -5.73 -19.86 -12.35
CA ALA A 429 -4.83 -19.35 -13.39
C ALA A 429 -4.40 -17.89 -13.10
N PRO A 430 -3.19 -17.46 -13.52
CA PRO A 430 -2.14 -18.25 -14.17
C PRO A 430 -1.50 -19.24 -13.20
N ARG A 431 -1.21 -20.46 -13.65
CA ARG A 431 -0.53 -21.48 -12.83
C ARG A 431 0.98 -21.30 -12.93
N TYR A 432 1.48 -20.12 -12.52
CA TYR A 432 2.86 -19.70 -12.73
C TYR A 432 3.87 -20.39 -11.83
#